data_AF-B9WNA2-F1
#
_entry.id   AF-B9WNA2-F1
#
_cell.length_a   1.000
_cell.length_b   1.000
_cell.length_c   1.000
_cell.angle_alpha   90.00
_cell.angle_beta   90.00
_cell.angle_gamma   90.00
#
_symmetry.space_group_name_H-M   'P 1'
#
loop_
_entity.id
_entity.type
_entity.pdbx_description
1 polymer ?
#
loop_
_entity_poly.entity_id
_entity_poly.type
_entity_poly.pdbx_seq_one_letter_code
_entity_poly.pdbx_strand_id
1 'polypeptide(L)'
;MAAEITVLTFNLWGIFNSKHRAERMAHFASKVEDYDIILLQEQFSESDFDIIIQNMPEEVRRTRYFKRYPTAFYGSGIAVISRFPVKSGVFFTFPLQGFPEQVLHGDYYANKGAAMLCVSVPCNNDVEASGGSVMRRDVLVYSTHLVAVYQVPSQLRDWRDEVYLAVRLSQAISFANFIIATSNPTDHIIIGGDFNSELTSMEIRTMLILLRGHGYCLRSVLPVAKRPEEGMSEHECIENLARMTFSHENKFTCTDGKIITHGAYSPVQIDHIFISFNTLQLCSYEDCPGADAKYPFKQIMDGQELPAGVVVFRRNDEVFLGSQSRPGSSPRGTAGVRPVPLGEQEAKEMSCPLSDHYGVAARLRLLTEEEKNGSSGKVSSRATASKLTEEDEASLCEAVSFLEHSVKRLKRESRKYIMLSIVFAVIMMLCIIYMVARPYLQMHPTRSTLKNIISLCHHNEHPNLKGIGDTSQQRGGTVRRIEQFLKDTFSLNLEGSRGKTQAVELREQDYEAVASVLHGAGLHNIFFPLVAVVASIMSFCCLVIALLNRKSYAKIISDQITELGNSFLRHEMHKGNGCK
;
A
#
# COMPACT_ATOMS: atom_id res chain seq x y z
N MET A 1 31.45 -16.50 -26.62
CA MET A 1 29.98 -16.36 -26.76
C MET A 1 29.53 -15.16 -25.92
N ALA A 2 28.54 -14.37 -26.36
CA ALA A 2 28.02 -13.26 -25.56
C ALA A 2 27.38 -13.78 -24.26
N ALA A 3 27.46 -13.02 -23.16
CA ALA A 3 26.85 -13.44 -21.90
C ALA A 3 25.32 -13.39 -21.98
N GLU A 4 24.71 -14.52 -21.62
CA GLU A 4 23.29 -14.66 -21.39
C GLU A 4 23.02 -14.63 -19.89
N ILE A 5 21.96 -13.93 -19.50
CA ILE A 5 21.49 -13.83 -18.12
C ILE A 5 19.99 -14.09 -18.06
N THR A 6 19.51 -14.67 -16.97
CA THR A 6 18.09 -14.82 -16.69
C THR A 6 17.63 -13.83 -15.61
N VAL A 7 16.49 -13.19 -15.87
CA VAL A 7 15.91 -12.17 -14.99
C VAL A 7 14.50 -12.59 -14.61
N LEU A 8 14.14 -12.39 -13.35
CA LEU A 8 12.79 -12.53 -12.80
C LEU A 8 12.37 -11.22 -12.14
N THR A 9 11.12 -10.81 -12.32
CA THR A 9 10.43 -9.90 -11.41
C THR A 9 9.28 -10.63 -10.75
N PHE A 10 9.12 -10.44 -9.43
CA PHE A 10 8.06 -11.08 -8.67
C PHE A 10 7.66 -10.30 -7.41
N ASN A 11 6.39 -9.94 -7.30
CA ASN A 11 5.76 -9.53 -6.04
C ASN A 11 5.56 -10.76 -5.12
N LEU A 12 6.14 -10.75 -3.92
CA LEU A 12 6.15 -11.86 -2.96
C LEU A 12 4.90 -11.99 -2.08
N TRP A 13 4.03 -10.98 -2.11
CA TRP A 13 2.87 -10.89 -1.24
C TRP A 13 3.18 -10.94 0.26
N GLY A 14 4.23 -10.24 0.69
CA GLY A 14 4.71 -10.19 2.07
C GLY A 14 3.95 -9.20 2.98
N ILE A 15 2.72 -8.82 2.64
CA ILE A 15 1.89 -7.89 3.43
C ILE A 15 1.65 -8.46 4.83
N PHE A 16 1.82 -7.65 5.88
CA PHE A 16 1.79 -8.10 7.26
C PHE A 16 0.54 -8.91 7.68
N ASN A 17 -0.62 -8.66 7.05
CA ASN A 17 -1.89 -9.31 7.34
C ASN A 17 -2.23 -10.48 6.40
N SER A 18 -1.36 -10.83 5.44
CA SER A 18 -1.58 -11.97 4.55
C SER A 18 -1.33 -13.28 5.30
N LYS A 19 -2.20 -14.28 5.08
CA LYS A 19 -2.08 -15.61 5.69
C LYS A 19 -0.94 -16.38 5.02
N HIS A 20 -0.36 -17.40 5.66
CA HIS A 20 0.61 -18.34 5.06
C HIS A 20 1.91 -17.72 4.50
N ARG A 21 2.32 -16.55 5.00
CA ARG A 21 3.55 -15.87 4.53
C ARG A 21 4.78 -16.75 4.65
N ALA A 22 4.97 -17.38 5.81
CA ALA A 22 6.17 -18.17 6.08
C ALA A 22 6.33 -19.33 5.08
N GLU A 23 5.23 -20.03 4.81
CA GLU A 23 5.18 -21.13 3.84
C GLU A 23 5.48 -20.64 2.42
N ARG A 24 4.95 -19.47 2.03
CA ARG A 24 5.27 -18.86 0.73
C ARG A 24 6.73 -18.45 0.59
N MET A 25 7.30 -17.81 1.61
CA MET A 25 8.72 -17.41 1.60
C MET A 25 9.64 -18.63 1.54
N ALA A 26 9.31 -19.70 2.27
CA ALA A 26 10.05 -20.95 2.24
C ALA A 26 9.95 -21.63 0.86
N HIS A 27 8.76 -21.66 0.26
CA HIS A 27 8.59 -22.21 -1.09
C HIS A 27 9.34 -21.39 -2.14
N PHE A 28 9.25 -20.05 -2.07
CA PHE A 28 9.95 -19.15 -2.98
C PHE A 28 11.48 -19.32 -2.94
N ALA A 29 12.06 -19.68 -1.79
CA ALA A 29 13.49 -19.90 -1.66
C ALA A 29 14.04 -20.93 -2.66
N SER A 30 13.22 -21.95 -3.01
CA SER A 30 13.59 -22.96 -4.01
C SER A 30 13.72 -22.41 -5.43
N LYS A 31 13.08 -21.27 -5.73
CA LYS A 31 13.07 -20.65 -7.06
C LYS A 31 14.25 -19.70 -7.28
N VAL A 32 15.05 -19.42 -6.24
CA VAL A 32 16.14 -18.43 -6.34
C VAL A 32 17.32 -18.93 -7.18
N GLU A 33 17.51 -20.25 -7.28
CA GLU A 33 18.58 -20.83 -8.08
C GLU A 33 18.35 -20.66 -9.59
N ASP A 34 17.07 -20.64 -10.00
CA ASP A 34 16.61 -20.65 -11.40
C ASP A 34 16.94 -19.35 -12.17
N TYR A 35 17.21 -18.26 -11.47
CA TYR A 35 17.39 -16.93 -12.06
C TYR A 35 18.69 -16.27 -11.61
N ASP A 36 19.35 -15.54 -12.52
CA ASP A 36 20.57 -14.79 -12.21
C ASP A 36 20.29 -13.45 -11.52
N ILE A 37 19.20 -12.76 -11.87
CA ILE A 37 18.79 -11.49 -11.25
C ILE A 37 17.29 -11.55 -10.94
N ILE A 38 16.93 -11.29 -9.69
CA ILE A 38 15.54 -11.34 -9.20
C ILE A 38 15.17 -10.00 -8.59
N LEU A 39 14.09 -9.41 -9.08
CA LEU A 39 13.52 -8.13 -8.64
C LEU A 39 12.26 -8.41 -7.84
N LEU A 40 12.33 -8.18 -6.53
CA LEU A 40 11.25 -8.51 -5.61
C LEU A 40 10.46 -7.26 -5.22
N GLN A 41 9.13 -7.42 -5.14
CA GLN A 41 8.22 -6.45 -4.55
C GLN A 41 7.50 -7.10 -3.35
N GLU A 42 6.95 -6.27 -2.47
CA GLU A 42 6.32 -6.67 -1.21
C GLU A 42 7.19 -7.53 -0.27
N GLN A 43 8.51 -7.45 -0.43
CA GLN A 43 9.46 -7.91 0.55
C GLN A 43 9.56 -6.88 1.69
N PHE A 44 8.54 -6.81 2.56
CA PHE A 44 8.46 -5.80 3.62
C PHE A 44 9.27 -6.18 4.87
N SER A 45 9.02 -7.37 5.41
CA SER A 45 9.59 -7.79 6.70
C SER A 45 10.99 -8.39 6.56
N GLU A 46 11.88 -8.09 7.51
CA GLU A 46 13.14 -8.80 7.65
C GLU A 46 12.94 -10.29 7.97
N SER A 47 11.95 -10.63 8.80
CA SER A 47 11.64 -12.03 9.11
C SER A 47 11.31 -12.86 7.86
N ASP A 48 10.57 -12.28 6.91
CA ASP A 48 10.18 -12.97 5.69
C ASP A 48 11.40 -13.19 4.79
N PHE A 49 12.31 -12.21 4.77
CA PHE A 49 13.57 -12.35 4.07
C PHE A 49 14.44 -13.44 4.68
N ASP A 50 14.54 -13.49 6.02
CA ASP A 50 15.31 -14.50 6.72
C ASP A 50 14.81 -15.90 6.44
N ILE A 51 13.49 -16.09 6.31
CA ILE A 51 12.90 -17.37 5.92
C ILE A 51 13.37 -17.78 4.52
N ILE A 52 13.43 -16.85 3.55
CA ILE A 52 13.97 -17.12 2.21
C ILE A 52 15.44 -17.58 2.33
N ILE A 53 16.25 -16.84 3.07
CA ILE A 53 17.69 -17.14 3.22
C ILE A 53 17.94 -18.47 3.93
N GLN A 54 17.12 -18.82 4.91
CA GLN A 54 17.27 -20.07 5.68
C GLN A 54 16.85 -21.31 4.88
N ASN A 55 15.88 -21.18 3.98
CA ASN A 55 15.37 -22.28 3.16
C ASN A 55 16.11 -22.42 1.81
N MET A 56 17.03 -21.51 1.51
CA MET A 56 17.87 -21.58 0.31
C MET A 56 19.03 -22.59 0.52
N PRO A 57 19.36 -23.42 -0.49
CA PRO A 57 20.54 -24.29 -0.42
C PRO A 57 21.81 -23.48 -0.11
N GLU A 58 22.71 -24.03 0.71
CA GLU A 58 23.91 -23.30 1.16
C GLU A 58 24.77 -22.79 0.01
N GLU A 59 24.95 -23.62 -1.04
CA GLU A 59 25.72 -23.27 -2.23
C GLU A 59 25.09 -22.12 -3.03
N VAL A 60 23.77 -22.11 -3.15
CA VAL A 60 23.05 -21.01 -3.81
C VAL A 60 23.23 -19.74 -2.98
N ARG A 61 22.97 -19.79 -1.67
CA ARG A 61 23.10 -18.64 -0.76
C ARG A 61 24.49 -18.01 -0.79
N ARG A 62 25.56 -18.80 -0.87
CA ARG A 62 26.95 -18.31 -0.96
C ARG A 62 27.28 -17.53 -2.23
N THR A 63 26.55 -17.80 -3.31
CA THR A 63 26.79 -17.17 -4.63
C THR A 63 25.86 -15.99 -4.90
N ARG A 64 24.96 -15.65 -3.98
CA ARG A 64 23.99 -14.56 -4.15
C ARG A 64 24.40 -13.31 -3.37
N TYR A 65 24.19 -12.17 -4.02
CA TYR A 65 24.23 -10.83 -3.48
C TYR A 65 22.79 -10.37 -3.23
N PHE A 66 22.56 -9.79 -2.05
CA PHE A 66 21.25 -9.37 -1.62
C PHE A 66 21.25 -7.87 -1.33
N LYS A 67 20.23 -7.16 -1.82
CA LYS A 67 20.04 -5.75 -1.54
C LYS A 67 18.58 -5.47 -1.22
N ARG A 68 18.32 -4.99 0.00
CA ARG A 68 17.00 -4.59 0.47
C ARG A 68 16.95 -3.07 0.70
N TYR A 69 15.76 -2.50 0.63
CA TYR A 69 15.53 -1.08 0.87
C TYR A 69 14.44 -0.87 1.94
N PRO A 70 14.72 -1.13 3.22
CA PRO A 70 13.77 -0.94 4.32
C PRO A 70 13.57 0.55 4.60
N THR A 71 12.70 1.21 3.82
CA THR A 71 12.38 2.64 3.97
C THR A 71 11.02 2.86 4.63
N ALA A 72 10.89 3.90 5.47
CA ALA A 72 9.68 4.26 6.23
C ALA A 72 9.17 3.13 7.16
N PHE A 73 7.87 3.15 7.50
CA PHE A 73 7.29 2.31 8.54
C PHE A 73 7.16 0.84 8.11
N TYR A 74 6.61 0.57 6.92
CA TYR A 74 6.50 -0.81 6.40
C TYR A 74 7.71 -1.30 5.60
N GLY A 75 8.56 -0.40 5.08
CA GLY A 75 9.53 -0.75 4.05
C GLY A 75 8.99 -0.53 2.63
N SER A 76 9.85 -0.26 1.65
CA SER A 76 9.42 -0.10 0.24
C SER A 76 8.89 -1.39 -0.39
N GLY A 77 9.15 -2.53 0.26
CA GLY A 77 8.90 -3.86 -0.28
C GLY A 77 9.88 -4.25 -1.38
N ILE A 78 10.80 -3.38 -1.79
CA ILE A 78 11.72 -3.65 -2.90
C ILE A 78 13.00 -4.31 -2.38
N ALA A 79 13.32 -5.45 -2.99
CA ALA A 79 14.57 -6.16 -2.79
C ALA A 79 15.10 -6.71 -4.11
N VAL A 80 16.42 -6.89 -4.20
CA VAL A 80 17.06 -7.52 -5.36
C VAL A 80 17.98 -8.63 -4.89
N ILE A 81 17.87 -9.79 -5.55
CA ILE A 81 18.78 -10.92 -5.41
C ILE A 81 19.55 -11.04 -6.72
N SER A 82 20.88 -11.06 -6.68
CA SER A 82 21.70 -11.23 -7.87
C SER A 82 22.77 -12.28 -7.66
N ARG A 83 22.99 -13.14 -8.65
CA ARG A 83 24.16 -14.03 -8.73
C ARG A 83 25.46 -13.26 -8.98
N PHE A 84 25.36 -12.04 -9.50
CA PHE A 84 26.51 -11.23 -9.88
C PHE A 84 26.78 -10.11 -8.85
N PRO A 85 28.05 -9.66 -8.72
CA PRO A 85 28.39 -8.59 -7.79
C PRO A 85 27.62 -7.29 -8.06
N VAL A 86 27.05 -6.72 -7.00
CA VAL A 86 26.41 -5.39 -7.01
C VAL A 86 27.47 -4.34 -6.69
N LYS A 87 27.80 -3.48 -7.66
CA LYS A 87 28.80 -2.41 -7.52
C LYS A 87 28.27 -1.22 -6.74
N SER A 88 27.03 -0.83 -7.01
CA SER A 88 26.36 0.30 -6.38
C SER A 88 24.86 0.10 -6.40
N GLY A 89 24.16 0.79 -5.51
CA GLY A 89 22.70 0.82 -5.52
C GLY A 89 22.16 2.04 -4.80
N VAL A 90 21.09 2.60 -5.34
CA VAL A 90 20.40 3.78 -4.82
C VAL A 90 18.89 3.54 -4.83
N PHE A 91 18.18 4.11 -3.86
CA PHE A 91 16.74 4.07 -3.78
C PHE A 91 16.17 5.48 -3.90
N PHE A 92 15.16 5.62 -4.75
CA PHE A 92 14.44 6.86 -4.96
C PHE A 92 12.99 6.70 -4.48
N THR A 93 12.65 7.40 -3.41
CA THR A 93 11.28 7.48 -2.90
C THR A 93 10.45 8.40 -3.78
N PHE A 94 9.27 7.95 -4.21
CA PHE A 94 8.39 8.80 -5.00
C PHE A 94 7.81 9.97 -4.18
N PRO A 95 7.62 11.16 -4.76
CA PRO A 95 7.06 12.29 -4.04
C PRO A 95 5.60 12.11 -3.60
N LEU A 96 4.83 11.28 -4.31
CA LEU A 96 3.44 10.95 -3.97
C LEU A 96 3.35 9.48 -3.53
N GLN A 97 2.70 9.24 -2.39
CA GLN A 97 2.69 7.94 -1.69
C GLN A 97 1.27 7.36 -1.48
N GLY A 98 0.21 8.09 -1.85
CA GLY A 98 -1.18 7.76 -1.52
C GLY A 98 -1.80 8.73 -0.52
N PHE A 99 -2.82 8.33 0.22
CA PHE A 99 -3.59 9.24 1.08
C PHE A 99 -3.52 8.83 2.56
N PRO A 100 -3.00 9.68 3.47
CA PRO A 100 -2.80 9.32 4.88
C PRO A 100 -4.09 8.95 5.61
N GLU A 101 -5.20 9.60 5.27
CA GLU A 101 -6.49 9.35 5.87
C GLU A 101 -7.10 8.00 5.46
N GLN A 102 -6.61 7.38 4.39
CA GLN A 102 -7.03 6.05 3.95
C GLN A 102 -6.21 4.98 4.68
N VAL A 103 -6.43 4.81 5.99
CA VAL A 103 -5.59 3.96 6.86
C VAL A 103 -5.53 2.50 6.41
N LEU A 104 -6.59 1.99 5.77
CA LEU A 104 -6.63 0.64 5.21
C LEU A 104 -5.88 0.50 3.88
N HIS A 105 -5.43 1.62 3.29
CA HIS A 105 -4.65 1.64 2.05
C HIS A 105 -3.18 1.80 2.43
N GLY A 106 -2.50 0.66 2.58
CA GLY A 106 -1.18 0.57 3.21
C GLY A 106 -0.05 1.34 2.51
N ASP A 107 -0.22 1.70 1.24
CA ASP A 107 0.86 2.25 0.42
C ASP A 107 1.42 3.58 0.92
N TYR A 108 0.59 4.43 1.55
CA TYR A 108 1.06 5.69 2.14
C TYR A 108 2.17 5.47 3.18
N TYR A 109 2.12 4.33 3.87
CA TYR A 109 3.04 3.94 4.93
C TYR A 109 4.19 3.06 4.43
N ALA A 110 4.15 2.62 3.17
CA ALA A 110 5.13 1.75 2.53
C ALA A 110 6.22 2.51 1.77
N ASN A 111 6.08 3.82 1.53
CA ASN A 111 7.12 4.63 0.91
C ASN A 111 7.60 4.05 -0.44
N LYS A 112 6.64 3.87 -1.35
CA LYS A 112 6.80 3.44 -2.74
C LYS A 112 7.91 4.22 -3.44
N GLY A 113 8.61 3.55 -4.34
CA GLY A 113 9.79 4.10 -4.98
C GLY A 113 10.36 3.16 -6.01
N ALA A 114 11.57 3.50 -6.45
CA ALA A 114 12.35 2.68 -7.35
C ALA A 114 13.79 2.51 -6.83
N ALA A 115 14.31 1.30 -6.94
CA ALA A 115 15.71 0.99 -6.75
C ALA A 115 16.43 1.00 -8.10
N MET A 116 17.67 1.48 -8.14
CA MET A 116 18.62 1.28 -9.24
C MET A 116 19.85 0.57 -8.68
N LEU A 117 20.33 -0.47 -9.36
CA LEU A 117 21.55 -1.19 -9.03
C LEU A 117 22.44 -1.29 -10.26
N CYS A 118 23.75 -1.12 -10.06
CA CYS A 118 24.76 -1.46 -11.07
C CYS A 118 25.30 -2.87 -10.78
N VAL A 119 25.00 -3.81 -11.67
CA VAL A 119 25.35 -5.23 -11.54
C VAL A 119 26.47 -5.57 -12.52
N SER A 120 27.54 -6.22 -12.04
CA SER A 120 28.70 -6.54 -12.86
C SER A 120 28.67 -7.95 -13.43
N VAL A 121 28.17 -8.06 -14.66
CA VAL A 121 27.90 -9.33 -15.34
C VAL A 121 29.15 -9.82 -16.10
N PRO A 122 29.63 -11.05 -15.87
CA PRO A 122 30.75 -11.62 -16.62
C PRO A 122 30.37 -11.86 -18.08
N CYS A 123 31.30 -11.64 -18.99
CA CYS A 123 31.14 -11.84 -20.44
C CYS A 123 32.09 -12.93 -20.94
N ASN A 124 31.55 -13.96 -21.60
CA ASN A 124 32.28 -15.17 -22.01
C ASN A 124 33.11 -15.01 -23.30
N ASN A 125 33.76 -13.86 -23.49
CA ASN A 125 34.77 -13.75 -24.54
C ASN A 125 36.11 -14.24 -23.99
N ASP A 126 36.45 -15.47 -24.39
CA ASP A 126 37.78 -16.06 -24.48
C ASP A 126 38.72 -15.79 -23.30
N VAL A 127 38.63 -16.68 -22.31
CA VAL A 127 39.69 -16.93 -21.32
C VAL A 127 41.06 -17.12 -22.03
N GLU A 128 41.05 -17.57 -23.29
CA GLU A 128 42.23 -17.78 -24.14
C GLU A 128 42.80 -16.50 -24.78
N ALA A 129 42.00 -15.45 -25.03
CA ALA A 129 42.48 -14.21 -25.65
C ALA A 129 42.89 -13.12 -24.63
N SER A 130 42.35 -13.20 -23.41
CA SER A 130 42.46 -12.12 -22.40
C SER A 130 43.50 -12.38 -21.31
N GLY A 131 44.41 -13.34 -21.49
CA GLY A 131 45.44 -13.66 -20.49
C GLY A 131 44.88 -14.07 -19.12
N GLY A 132 43.67 -14.66 -19.08
CA GLY A 132 43.01 -15.12 -17.85
C GLY A 132 42.07 -14.11 -17.16
N SER A 133 41.88 -12.89 -17.67
CA SER A 133 40.96 -11.91 -17.07
C SER A 133 39.54 -12.02 -17.64
N VAL A 134 38.54 -12.33 -16.79
CA VAL A 134 37.13 -12.35 -17.18
C VAL A 134 36.63 -10.93 -17.40
N MET A 135 36.34 -10.57 -18.65
CA MET A 135 35.71 -9.29 -18.98
C MET A 135 34.34 -9.21 -18.31
N ARG A 136 34.02 -8.06 -17.70
CA ARG A 136 32.71 -7.80 -17.09
C ARG A 136 32.07 -6.57 -17.71
N ARG A 137 30.75 -6.58 -17.84
CA ARG A 137 29.95 -5.44 -18.28
C ARG A 137 28.98 -5.04 -17.18
N ASP A 138 28.73 -3.75 -17.10
CA ASP A 138 27.80 -3.20 -16.13
C ASP A 138 26.39 -3.18 -16.72
N VAL A 139 25.44 -3.69 -15.94
CA VAL A 139 24.02 -3.70 -16.25
C VAL A 139 23.31 -2.89 -15.17
N LEU A 140 22.59 -1.86 -15.60
CA LEU A 140 21.75 -1.05 -14.74
C LEU A 140 20.39 -1.74 -14.60
N VAL A 141 20.09 -2.15 -13.38
CA VAL A 141 18.89 -2.89 -13.03
C VAL A 141 18.00 -2.00 -12.17
N TYR A 142 16.79 -1.73 -12.64
CA TYR A 142 15.79 -0.96 -11.93
C TYR A 142 14.68 -1.87 -11.43
N SER A 143 14.28 -1.71 -10.17
CA SER A 143 13.09 -2.35 -9.61
C SER A 143 12.14 -1.31 -9.03
N THR A 144 10.86 -1.35 -9.39
CA THR A 144 9.85 -0.41 -8.89
C THR A 144 8.64 -1.10 -8.30
N HIS A 145 7.91 -0.38 -7.45
CA HIS A 145 6.59 -0.78 -6.96
C HIS A 145 5.73 0.50 -6.89
N LEU A 146 4.75 0.63 -7.79
CA LEU A 146 3.84 1.77 -7.83
C LEU A 146 2.66 1.59 -6.86
N VAL A 147 1.93 2.66 -6.57
CA VAL A 147 0.76 2.62 -5.66
C VAL A 147 -0.35 1.73 -6.24
N ALA A 148 -0.98 0.92 -5.41
CA ALA A 148 -1.94 -0.08 -5.84
C ALA A 148 -3.25 0.51 -6.38
N VAL A 149 -3.99 -0.32 -7.13
CA VAL A 149 -5.36 -0.04 -7.55
C VAL A 149 -6.32 -0.55 -6.47
N TYR A 150 -6.85 0.35 -5.64
CA TYR A 150 -7.76 -0.01 -4.54
C TYR A 150 -9.23 -0.12 -4.96
N GLN A 151 -9.56 0.24 -6.20
CA GLN A 151 -10.92 0.21 -6.74
C GLN A 151 -10.92 -0.56 -8.05
N VAL A 152 -11.94 -1.38 -8.30
CA VAL A 152 -12.04 -2.12 -9.57
C VAL A 152 -12.41 -1.13 -10.68
N PRO A 153 -11.51 -0.80 -11.63
CA PRO A 153 -11.76 0.31 -12.56
C PRO A 153 -12.95 0.06 -13.50
N SER A 154 -13.24 -1.19 -13.83
CA SER A 154 -14.39 -1.58 -14.65
C SER A 154 -15.74 -1.38 -13.96
N GLN A 155 -15.75 -1.16 -12.64
CA GLN A 155 -16.95 -0.83 -11.88
C GLN A 155 -17.16 0.68 -11.72
N LEU A 156 -16.19 1.49 -12.17
CA LEU A 156 -16.31 2.95 -12.16
C LEU A 156 -17.06 3.42 -13.41
N ARG A 157 -17.77 4.55 -13.29
CA ARG A 157 -18.46 5.16 -14.44
C ARG A 157 -17.48 5.63 -15.51
N ASP A 158 -16.35 6.16 -15.06
CA ASP A 158 -15.16 6.45 -15.86
C ASP A 158 -13.96 5.88 -15.10
N TRP A 159 -13.09 5.13 -15.79
CA TRP A 159 -11.86 4.61 -15.18
C TRP A 159 -10.94 5.73 -14.68
N ARG A 160 -11.06 6.93 -15.26
CA ARG A 160 -10.34 8.14 -14.82
C ARG A 160 -10.79 8.67 -13.46
N ASP A 161 -11.92 8.20 -12.93
CA ASP A 161 -12.38 8.55 -11.60
C ASP A 161 -11.64 7.76 -10.50
N GLU A 162 -10.78 6.80 -10.86
CA GLU A 162 -9.97 6.06 -9.89
C GLU A 162 -9.11 7.00 -9.04
N VAL A 163 -9.16 6.80 -7.73
CA VAL A 163 -8.63 7.73 -6.73
C VAL A 163 -7.11 7.87 -6.81
N TYR A 164 -6.39 6.79 -7.10
CA TYR A 164 -4.93 6.69 -7.09
C TYR A 164 -4.28 6.85 -8.47
N LEU A 165 -5.06 6.95 -9.56
CA LEU A 165 -4.54 7.01 -10.93
C LEU A 165 -3.60 8.21 -11.14
N ALA A 166 -3.96 9.38 -10.61
CA ALA A 166 -3.11 10.56 -10.66
C ALA A 166 -1.81 10.38 -9.84
N VAL A 167 -1.87 9.60 -8.76
CA VAL A 167 -0.69 9.26 -7.95
C VAL A 167 0.21 8.30 -8.74
N ARG A 168 -0.30 7.18 -9.28
CA ARG A 168 0.49 6.25 -10.10
C ARG A 168 1.09 6.94 -11.32
N LEU A 169 0.32 7.74 -12.05
CA LEU A 169 0.83 8.47 -13.21
C LEU A 169 1.98 9.42 -12.82
N SER A 170 1.84 10.15 -11.70
CA SER A 170 2.90 11.00 -11.16
C SER A 170 4.14 10.21 -10.74
N GLN A 171 3.96 9.00 -10.18
CA GLN A 171 5.07 8.09 -9.85
C GLN A 171 5.77 7.58 -11.12
N ALA A 172 5.02 7.21 -12.16
CA ALA A 172 5.56 6.76 -13.45
C ALA A 172 6.40 7.86 -14.14
N ILE A 173 5.93 9.12 -14.09
CA ILE A 173 6.70 10.29 -14.56
C ILE A 173 7.98 10.47 -13.71
N SER A 174 7.85 10.40 -12.38
CA SER A 174 9.01 10.51 -11.47
C SER A 174 10.03 9.39 -11.72
N PHE A 175 9.55 8.19 -12.05
CA PHE A 175 10.41 7.05 -12.36
C PHE A 175 11.14 7.21 -13.69
N ALA A 176 10.47 7.70 -14.73
CA ALA A 176 11.11 8.07 -16.00
C ALA A 176 12.24 9.09 -15.76
N ASN A 177 11.96 10.16 -15.02
CA ASN A 177 12.95 11.19 -14.69
C ASN A 177 14.12 10.64 -13.88
N PHE A 178 13.86 9.70 -12.96
CA PHE A 178 14.90 9.02 -12.20
C PHE A 178 15.83 8.18 -13.11
N ILE A 179 15.26 7.42 -14.05
CA ILE A 179 16.05 6.67 -15.04
C ILE A 179 16.89 7.62 -15.89
N ILE A 180 16.31 8.71 -16.38
CA ILE A 180 17.00 9.74 -17.18
C ILE A 180 18.17 10.36 -16.40
N ALA A 181 17.97 10.62 -15.10
CA ALA A 181 19.00 11.23 -14.25
C ALA A 181 20.14 10.27 -13.85
N THR A 182 19.95 8.96 -14.01
CA THR A 182 20.86 7.93 -13.47
C THR A 182 21.42 6.96 -14.52
N SER A 183 21.10 7.15 -15.80
CA SER A 183 21.60 6.31 -16.89
C SER A 183 21.75 7.08 -18.19
N ASN A 184 22.27 6.41 -19.22
CA ASN A 184 22.32 6.87 -20.59
C ASN A 184 21.56 5.89 -21.52
N PRO A 185 21.01 6.35 -22.66
CA PRO A 185 20.35 5.48 -23.64
C PRO A 185 21.18 4.32 -24.21
N THR A 186 22.51 4.38 -24.07
CA THR A 186 23.47 3.37 -24.54
C THR A 186 23.87 2.35 -23.47
N ASP A 187 23.35 2.47 -22.25
CA ASP A 187 23.63 1.53 -21.17
C ASP A 187 22.86 0.21 -21.37
N HIS A 188 23.31 -0.85 -20.71
CA HIS A 188 22.53 -2.09 -20.59
C HIS A 188 21.51 -1.89 -19.47
N ILE A 189 20.24 -1.66 -19.82
CA ILE A 189 19.18 -1.30 -18.87
C ILE A 189 18.12 -2.39 -18.83
N ILE A 190 17.83 -2.85 -17.62
CA ILE A 190 16.73 -3.75 -17.30
C ILE A 190 15.86 -3.03 -16.28
N ILE A 191 14.57 -2.88 -16.56
CA ILE A 191 13.59 -2.30 -15.65
C ILE A 191 12.57 -3.39 -15.37
N GLY A 192 12.29 -3.66 -14.10
CA GLY A 192 11.15 -4.49 -13.76
C GLY A 192 10.45 -4.11 -12.47
N GLY A 193 9.38 -4.81 -12.16
CA GLY A 193 8.63 -4.66 -10.92
C GLY A 193 7.13 -4.56 -11.13
N ASP A 194 6.46 -4.22 -10.03
CA ASP A 194 5.01 -4.12 -9.96
C ASP A 194 4.58 -2.68 -10.24
N PHE A 195 4.03 -2.46 -11.44
CA PHE A 195 3.53 -1.16 -11.84
C PHE A 195 2.09 -0.89 -11.39
N ASN A 196 1.40 -1.89 -10.83
CA ASN A 196 -0.02 -1.83 -10.54
C ASN A 196 -0.81 -1.25 -11.72
N SER A 197 -0.44 -1.64 -12.95
CA SER A 197 -0.92 -1.05 -14.20
C SER A 197 -0.82 -2.05 -15.34
N GLU A 198 -1.76 -1.99 -16.28
CA GLU A 198 -1.69 -2.77 -17.52
C GLU A 198 -0.61 -2.20 -18.46
N LEU A 199 -0.05 -3.02 -19.36
CA LEU A 199 1.03 -2.60 -20.28
C LEU A 199 0.63 -1.40 -21.16
N THR A 200 -0.65 -1.30 -21.54
CA THR A 200 -1.21 -0.23 -22.38
C THR A 200 -1.82 0.92 -21.56
N SER A 201 -1.66 0.90 -20.23
CA SER A 201 -2.15 1.95 -19.34
C SER A 201 -1.56 3.32 -19.67
N MET A 202 -2.22 4.39 -19.21
CA MET A 202 -1.74 5.77 -19.37
C MET A 202 -0.39 5.96 -18.64
N GLU A 203 -0.22 5.32 -17.49
CA GLU A 203 0.97 5.40 -16.64
C GLU A 203 2.21 4.84 -17.34
N ILE A 204 2.12 3.60 -17.82
CA ILE A 204 3.23 2.94 -18.52
C ILE A 204 3.51 3.61 -19.87
N ARG A 205 2.47 3.97 -20.64
CA ARG A 205 2.66 4.69 -21.91
C ARG A 205 3.37 6.02 -21.70
N THR A 206 2.93 6.83 -20.73
CA THR A 206 3.57 8.11 -20.41
C THR A 206 5.05 7.92 -20.07
N MET A 207 5.38 6.97 -19.19
CA MET A 207 6.78 6.68 -18.83
C MET A 207 7.62 6.30 -20.06
N LEU A 208 7.13 5.38 -20.89
CA LEU A 208 7.86 4.90 -22.07
C LEU A 208 8.05 6.01 -23.12
N ILE A 209 7.04 6.86 -23.33
CA ILE A 209 7.13 7.99 -24.25
C ILE A 209 8.16 9.01 -23.75
N LEU A 210 8.18 9.32 -22.45
CA LEU A 210 9.18 10.23 -21.88
C LEU A 210 10.60 9.71 -22.06
N LEU A 211 10.82 8.43 -21.80
CA LEU A 211 12.12 7.79 -21.99
C LEU A 211 12.53 7.80 -23.47
N ARG A 212 11.59 7.49 -24.38
CA ARG A 212 11.84 7.56 -25.83
C ARG A 212 12.19 8.97 -26.30
N GLY A 213 11.51 10.00 -25.79
CA GLY A 213 11.83 11.40 -26.06
C GLY A 213 13.24 11.80 -25.63
N HIS A 214 13.83 11.09 -24.66
CA HIS A 214 15.22 11.24 -24.20
C HIS A 214 16.19 10.24 -24.87
N GLY A 215 15.78 9.58 -25.96
CA GLY A 215 16.62 8.72 -26.78
C GLY A 215 16.68 7.25 -26.33
N TYR A 216 15.98 6.86 -25.26
CA TYR A 216 15.96 5.47 -24.80
C TYR A 216 15.16 4.56 -25.74
N CYS A 217 15.68 3.37 -26.02
CA CYS A 217 15.02 2.35 -26.83
C CYS A 217 14.49 1.20 -25.95
N LEU A 218 13.57 1.53 -25.03
CA LEU A 218 12.99 0.55 -24.11
C LEU A 218 11.82 -0.20 -24.76
N ARG A 219 11.77 -1.51 -24.55
CA ARG A 219 10.68 -2.38 -25.00
C ARG A 219 10.29 -3.37 -23.90
N SER A 220 9.00 -3.67 -23.82
CA SER A 220 8.50 -4.74 -22.96
C SER A 220 9.01 -6.10 -23.47
N VAL A 221 9.31 -7.02 -22.55
CA VAL A 221 9.62 -8.42 -22.92
C VAL A 221 8.35 -9.20 -23.25
N LEU A 222 7.20 -8.78 -22.72
CA LEU A 222 5.89 -9.37 -23.02
C LEU A 222 5.17 -8.54 -24.10
N PRO A 223 4.47 -9.19 -25.04
CA PRO A 223 3.62 -8.49 -25.99
C PRO A 223 2.37 -7.95 -25.29
N VAL A 224 1.69 -7.02 -25.96
CA VAL A 224 0.36 -6.58 -25.53
C VAL A 224 -0.62 -7.74 -25.67
N ALA A 225 -1.11 -8.25 -24.54
CA ALA A 225 -2.16 -9.24 -24.52
C ALA A 225 -3.53 -8.55 -24.60
N LYS A 226 -4.38 -9.01 -25.51
CA LYS A 226 -5.75 -8.52 -25.71
C LYS A 226 -6.74 -9.33 -24.89
N ARG A 227 -7.80 -8.68 -24.44
CA ARG A 227 -8.92 -9.38 -23.81
C ARG A 227 -9.63 -10.24 -24.87
N PRO A 228 -10.14 -11.43 -24.50
CA PRO A 228 -10.99 -12.20 -25.40
C PRO A 228 -12.19 -11.37 -25.86
N GLU A 229 -12.37 -11.26 -27.18
CA GLU A 229 -13.46 -10.51 -27.82
C GLU A 229 -14.26 -11.42 -28.76
N GLU A 230 -15.52 -11.06 -29.02
CA GLU A 230 -16.38 -11.81 -29.95
C GLU A 230 -15.76 -11.81 -31.36
N GLY A 231 -15.53 -13.01 -31.92
CA GLY A 231 -14.91 -13.20 -33.23
C GLY A 231 -13.41 -13.54 -33.20
N MET A 232 -12.77 -13.52 -32.03
CA MET A 232 -11.40 -14.01 -31.85
C MET A 232 -11.34 -15.54 -32.01
N SER A 233 -10.31 -16.06 -32.70
CA SER A 233 -10.13 -17.51 -32.81
C SER A 233 -9.80 -18.15 -31.47
N GLU A 234 -10.14 -19.43 -31.26
CA GLU A 234 -9.82 -20.14 -30.02
C GLU A 234 -8.31 -20.15 -29.74
N HIS A 235 -7.49 -20.30 -30.78
CA HIS A 235 -6.03 -20.26 -30.67
C HIS A 235 -5.53 -18.89 -30.20
N GLU A 236 -6.01 -17.80 -30.82
CA GLU A 236 -5.66 -16.42 -30.44
C GLU A 236 -6.12 -16.09 -29.02
N CYS A 237 -7.29 -16.61 -28.61
CA CYS A 237 -7.78 -16.48 -27.24
C CYS A 237 -6.83 -17.18 -26.25
N ILE A 238 -6.47 -18.43 -26.49
CA ILE A 238 -5.53 -19.18 -25.64
C ILE A 238 -4.18 -18.47 -25.55
N GLU A 239 -3.66 -17.96 -26.66
CA GLU A 239 -2.37 -17.27 -26.71
C GLU A 239 -2.39 -15.97 -25.89
N ASN A 240 -3.45 -15.16 -26.04
CA ASN A 240 -3.62 -13.95 -25.23
C ASN A 240 -3.82 -14.30 -23.76
N LEU A 241 -4.68 -15.27 -23.44
CA LEU A 241 -4.92 -15.73 -22.08
C LEU A 241 -3.68 -16.32 -21.41
N ALA A 242 -2.76 -16.91 -22.17
CA ALA A 242 -1.51 -17.43 -21.63
C ALA A 242 -0.55 -16.32 -21.19
N ARG A 243 -0.67 -15.14 -21.79
CA ARG A 243 0.13 -13.95 -21.51
C ARG A 243 -0.57 -12.95 -20.59
N MET A 244 -1.90 -13.05 -20.49
CA MET A 244 -2.68 -12.39 -19.45
C MET A 244 -2.58 -13.18 -18.16
N THR A 245 -2.70 -12.45 -17.06
CA THR A 245 -2.67 -13.06 -15.73
C THR A 245 -4.00 -12.84 -15.03
N PHE A 246 -4.59 -13.95 -14.59
CA PHE A 246 -5.87 -13.95 -13.89
C PHE A 246 -5.67 -14.04 -12.40
N SER A 247 -6.23 -13.10 -11.65
CA SER A 247 -6.36 -13.26 -10.21
C SER A 247 -7.61 -14.01 -9.78
N HIS A 248 -8.52 -14.34 -10.70
CA HIS A 248 -9.80 -14.95 -10.33
C HIS A 248 -9.67 -16.38 -9.75
N GLU A 249 -8.51 -17.04 -9.90
CA GLU A 249 -8.21 -18.29 -9.18
C GLU A 249 -7.53 -18.08 -7.83
N ASN A 250 -7.07 -16.86 -7.54
CA ASN A 250 -6.75 -16.45 -6.18
C ASN A 250 -8.08 -16.32 -5.42
N LYS A 251 -8.46 -17.41 -4.74
CA LYS A 251 -9.57 -17.65 -3.80
C LYS A 251 -9.77 -16.61 -2.67
N PHE A 252 -9.24 -15.40 -2.78
CA PHE A 252 -9.18 -14.42 -1.69
C PHE A 252 -10.46 -13.59 -1.55
N THR A 253 -11.36 -13.61 -2.53
CA THR A 253 -12.66 -12.92 -2.47
C THR A 253 -13.86 -13.86 -2.31
N CYS A 254 -13.68 -15.18 -2.37
CA CYS A 254 -14.75 -16.14 -2.12
C CYS A 254 -14.76 -16.54 -0.64
N THR A 255 -15.42 -15.74 0.21
CA THR A 255 -16.01 -16.29 1.42
C THR A 255 -17.22 -17.14 1.03
N ASP A 256 -17.20 -18.43 1.34
CA ASP A 256 -18.36 -19.32 1.21
C ASP A 256 -19.60 -18.64 1.83
N GLY A 257 -20.61 -18.38 1.00
CA GLY A 257 -21.93 -17.94 1.48
C GLY A 257 -22.26 -16.44 1.42
N LYS A 258 -21.48 -15.60 0.75
CA LYS A 258 -21.94 -14.24 0.36
C LYS A 258 -22.21 -14.18 -1.14
N ILE A 259 -23.46 -13.87 -1.51
CA ILE A 259 -23.88 -13.51 -2.87
C ILE A 259 -23.39 -12.08 -3.16
N ILE A 260 -22.07 -11.89 -3.21
CA ILE A 260 -21.41 -10.77 -3.88
C ILE A 260 -20.07 -11.31 -4.39
N THR A 261 -20.12 -12.14 -5.42
CA THR A 261 -18.95 -12.47 -6.26
C THR A 261 -18.86 -11.40 -7.35
N HIS A 262 -18.27 -10.25 -7.02
CA HIS A 262 -17.93 -9.28 -8.06
C HIS A 262 -16.60 -9.67 -8.68
N GLY A 263 -16.68 -10.18 -9.92
CA GLY A 263 -15.54 -10.66 -10.70
C GLY A 263 -14.41 -9.64 -10.79
N ALA A 264 -13.21 -10.05 -10.44
CA ALA A 264 -11.99 -9.29 -10.64
C ALA A 264 -11.14 -9.98 -11.71
N TYR A 265 -11.51 -9.74 -12.98
CA TYR A 265 -10.58 -9.88 -14.09
C TYR A 265 -9.71 -8.63 -14.10
N SER A 266 -8.58 -8.64 -13.37
CA SER A 266 -7.70 -7.47 -13.28
C SER A 266 -6.33 -7.78 -13.90
N PRO A 267 -6.05 -7.33 -15.13
CA PRO A 267 -4.74 -7.45 -15.77
C PRO A 267 -3.63 -6.60 -15.10
N VAL A 268 -3.98 -5.97 -13.97
CA VAL A 268 -3.15 -5.09 -13.13
C VAL A 268 -2.19 -5.89 -12.24
N GLN A 269 -2.40 -7.19 -12.06
CA GLN A 269 -1.60 -8.07 -11.18
C GLN A 269 -0.53 -8.86 -11.96
N ILE A 270 0.09 -8.19 -12.93
CA ILE A 270 1.28 -8.67 -13.62
C ILE A 270 2.42 -7.69 -13.37
N ASP A 271 3.57 -8.25 -13.03
CA ASP A 271 4.79 -7.47 -13.03
C ASP A 271 5.25 -7.23 -14.48
N HIS A 272 6.07 -6.20 -14.70
CA HIS A 272 6.58 -5.90 -16.04
C HIS A 272 8.09 -6.01 -16.09
N ILE A 273 8.64 -6.38 -17.26
CA ILE A 273 10.06 -6.20 -17.57
C ILE A 273 10.17 -5.41 -18.87
N PHE A 274 10.96 -4.33 -18.83
CA PHE A 274 11.40 -3.56 -19.99
C PHE A 274 12.92 -3.64 -20.11
N ILE A 275 13.41 -3.73 -21.35
CA ILE A 275 14.85 -3.79 -21.65
C ILE A 275 15.24 -2.75 -22.69
N SER A 276 16.48 -2.27 -22.63
CA SER A 276 17.10 -1.46 -23.69
C SER A 276 17.42 -2.32 -24.91
N PHE A 277 16.52 -2.34 -25.89
CA PHE A 277 16.58 -3.25 -27.03
C PHE A 277 17.76 -2.99 -27.99
N ASN A 278 18.38 -1.82 -27.91
CA ASN A 278 19.60 -1.46 -28.63
C ASN A 278 20.88 -2.01 -27.99
N THR A 279 20.83 -2.50 -26.75
CA THR A 279 22.00 -3.01 -26.02
C THR A 279 21.81 -4.41 -25.43
N LEU A 280 20.56 -4.88 -25.38
CA LEU A 280 20.17 -6.20 -24.92
C LEU A 280 19.29 -6.88 -25.97
N GLN A 281 19.54 -8.16 -26.22
CA GLN A 281 18.71 -9.00 -27.07
C GLN A 281 17.92 -9.99 -26.22
N LEU A 282 16.63 -10.13 -26.49
CA LEU A 282 15.78 -11.16 -25.90
C LEU A 282 16.06 -12.52 -26.58
N CYS A 283 16.32 -13.55 -25.80
CA CYS A 283 16.61 -14.92 -26.26
C CYS A 283 15.42 -15.85 -26.02
N SER A 284 15.39 -16.98 -26.73
CA SER A 284 14.42 -18.04 -26.42
C SER A 284 14.62 -18.55 -24.99
N TYR A 285 13.52 -18.75 -24.28
CA TYR A 285 13.49 -19.24 -22.91
C TYR A 285 12.44 -20.36 -22.75
N GLU A 286 12.40 -21.27 -23.72
CA GLU A 286 11.50 -22.44 -23.73
C GLU A 286 11.76 -23.40 -22.56
N ASP A 287 12.97 -23.39 -22.01
CA ASP A 287 13.41 -24.12 -20.82
C ASP A 287 13.24 -23.32 -19.52
N CYS A 288 12.44 -22.24 -19.52
CA CYS A 288 12.17 -21.45 -18.33
C CYS A 288 11.51 -22.28 -17.21
N PRO A 289 12.10 -22.32 -15.99
CA PRO A 289 11.50 -23.01 -14.86
C PRO A 289 10.11 -22.47 -14.53
N GLY A 290 9.13 -23.37 -14.37
CA GLY A 290 7.75 -23.00 -14.06
C GLY A 290 6.93 -22.47 -15.24
N ALA A 291 7.45 -22.50 -16.47
CA ALA A 291 6.69 -22.18 -17.67
C ALA A 291 5.70 -23.31 -18.03
N ASP A 292 4.53 -22.94 -18.53
CA ASP A 292 3.59 -23.91 -19.11
C ASP A 292 4.17 -24.47 -20.42
N ALA A 293 4.08 -25.79 -20.64
CA ALA A 293 4.58 -26.43 -21.85
C ALA A 293 3.95 -25.88 -23.14
N LYS A 294 2.75 -25.29 -23.06
CA LYS A 294 2.04 -24.65 -24.17
C LYS A 294 2.19 -23.13 -24.18
N TYR A 295 3.09 -22.56 -23.36
CA TYR A 295 3.29 -21.12 -23.31
C TYR A 295 3.80 -20.58 -24.65
N PRO A 296 3.29 -19.43 -25.14
CA PRO A 296 3.77 -18.85 -26.38
C PRO A 296 5.08 -18.10 -26.16
N PHE A 297 6.21 -18.82 -26.25
CA PHE A 297 7.59 -18.31 -26.06
C PHE A 297 8.09 -17.34 -27.13
N LYS A 298 7.26 -17.06 -28.13
CA LYS A 298 7.55 -16.14 -29.22
C LYS A 298 6.45 -15.08 -29.32
N GLN A 299 6.78 -13.96 -29.95
CA GLN A 299 5.89 -12.84 -30.21
C GLN A 299 6.17 -12.26 -31.60
N ILE A 300 5.15 -11.69 -32.23
CA ILE A 300 5.31 -10.99 -33.49
C ILE A 300 5.61 -9.52 -33.19
N MET A 301 6.77 -9.03 -33.64
CA MET A 301 7.16 -7.62 -33.54
C MET A 301 7.63 -7.10 -34.90
N ASP A 302 7.01 -6.03 -35.38
CA ASP A 302 7.28 -5.43 -36.69
C ASP A 302 7.25 -6.47 -37.83
N GLY A 303 6.29 -7.40 -37.78
CA GLY A 303 6.12 -8.47 -38.78
C GLY A 303 7.12 -9.62 -38.69
N GLN A 304 7.99 -9.64 -37.67
CA GLN A 304 8.95 -10.72 -37.43
C GLN A 304 8.62 -11.50 -36.15
N GLU A 305 8.74 -12.82 -36.21
CA GLU A 305 8.62 -13.69 -35.04
C GLU A 305 9.92 -13.62 -34.23
N LEU A 306 9.85 -13.11 -33.00
CA LEU A 306 10.96 -12.94 -32.08
C LEU A 306 10.67 -13.65 -30.75
N PRO A 307 11.69 -13.97 -29.94
CA PRO A 307 11.48 -14.49 -28.59
C PRO A 307 10.65 -13.54 -27.72
N ALA A 308 9.90 -14.09 -26.77
CA ALA A 308 9.12 -13.37 -25.77
C ALA A 308 9.57 -13.71 -24.35
N GLY A 309 9.29 -12.80 -23.41
CA GLY A 309 9.35 -13.12 -21.99
C GLY A 309 8.28 -14.15 -21.60
N VAL A 310 8.44 -14.72 -20.41
CA VAL A 310 7.63 -15.83 -19.90
C VAL A 310 6.89 -15.40 -18.65
N VAL A 311 5.57 -15.57 -18.64
CA VAL A 311 4.78 -15.47 -17.40
C VAL A 311 4.96 -16.78 -16.62
N VAL A 312 5.51 -16.67 -15.42
CA VAL A 312 5.84 -17.80 -14.55
C VAL A 312 4.99 -17.80 -13.28
N PHE A 313 5.09 -18.88 -12.51
CA PHE A 313 4.34 -19.11 -11.27
C PHE A 313 2.82 -19.18 -11.49
N ARG A 314 2.42 -19.81 -12.60
CA ARG A 314 1.01 -20.02 -12.96
C ARG A 314 0.48 -21.35 -12.43
N ARG A 315 -0.65 -21.36 -11.70
CA ARG A 315 -1.52 -22.50 -11.31
C ARG A 315 -0.86 -23.76 -10.68
N ASN A 316 0.47 -23.86 -10.67
CA ASN A 316 1.26 -25.04 -10.31
C ASN A 316 2.27 -24.76 -9.19
N ASP A 317 2.50 -23.50 -8.84
CA ASP A 317 3.31 -23.12 -7.70
C ASP A 317 2.43 -22.83 -6.48
N GLU A 318 1.35 -23.61 -6.30
CA GLU A 318 0.61 -23.58 -5.06
C GLU A 318 1.46 -24.16 -3.94
N VAL A 319 1.55 -23.41 -2.85
CA VAL A 319 2.26 -23.77 -1.64
C VAL A 319 1.41 -24.75 -0.85
N PHE A 320 1.95 -25.96 -0.65
CA PHE A 320 1.31 -26.98 0.15
C PHE A 320 1.36 -26.63 1.64
N LEU A 321 0.20 -26.62 2.30
CA LEU A 321 0.03 -26.24 3.71
C LEU A 321 -0.18 -27.44 4.64
N GLY A 322 -0.07 -28.67 4.13
CA GLY A 322 -0.37 -29.90 4.86
C GLY A 322 -1.82 -30.38 4.70
N SER A 323 -2.12 -31.52 5.33
CA SER A 323 -3.46 -32.09 5.41
C SER A 323 -4.08 -31.80 6.79
N GLN A 324 -5.27 -31.17 6.82
CA GLN A 324 -6.04 -31.04 8.05
C GLN A 324 -7.14 -32.12 8.10
N SER A 325 -7.11 -32.98 9.11
CA SER A 325 -8.27 -33.79 9.48
C SER A 325 -9.29 -32.88 10.18
N ARG A 326 -10.52 -32.81 9.65
CA ARG A 326 -11.60 -32.12 10.37
C ARG A 326 -11.83 -32.81 11.71
N PRO A 327 -11.82 -32.11 12.86
CA PRO A 327 -12.29 -32.70 14.10
C PRO A 327 -13.77 -33.03 13.89
N GLY A 328 -14.11 -34.32 13.92
CA GLY A 328 -15.49 -34.77 13.82
C GLY A 328 -16.32 -34.06 14.89
N SER A 329 -17.31 -33.27 14.45
CA SER A 329 -18.36 -32.79 15.34
C SER A 329 -19.04 -34.01 15.94
N SER A 330 -18.76 -34.32 17.21
CA SER A 330 -19.47 -35.36 17.95
C SER A 330 -20.96 -35.00 17.94
N PRO A 331 -21.87 -35.83 17.39
CA PRO A 331 -23.28 -35.60 17.52
C PRO A 331 -23.62 -35.84 19.00
N ARG A 332 -23.92 -34.77 19.74
CA ARG A 332 -24.63 -34.91 21.02
C ARG A 332 -25.91 -35.68 20.72
N GLY A 333 -26.01 -36.85 21.34
CA GLY A 333 -26.99 -37.87 20.98
C GLY A 333 -28.43 -37.40 21.10
N THR A 334 -29.19 -37.72 20.06
CA THR A 334 -30.60 -38.11 20.18
C THR A 334 -30.71 -39.50 19.55
N ALA A 335 -31.21 -40.45 20.34
CA ALA A 335 -31.32 -41.85 19.96
C ALA A 335 -32.28 -42.01 18.78
N GLY A 336 -31.85 -42.73 17.72
CA GLY A 336 -32.79 -43.26 16.73
C GLY A 336 -32.43 -43.17 15.25
N VAL A 337 -31.17 -42.99 14.85
CA VAL A 337 -30.80 -43.03 13.42
C VAL A 337 -29.68 -44.04 13.18
N ARG A 338 -29.88 -44.95 12.22
CA ARG A 338 -28.92 -45.98 11.79
C ARG A 338 -27.57 -45.35 11.40
N PRO A 339 -26.43 -46.02 11.68
CA PRO A 339 -25.14 -45.53 11.22
C PRO A 339 -25.10 -45.58 9.69
N VAL A 340 -24.92 -44.42 9.08
CA VAL A 340 -24.47 -44.30 7.68
C VAL A 340 -23.01 -44.78 7.64
N PRO A 341 -22.56 -45.52 6.60
CA PRO A 341 -21.17 -45.96 6.52
C PRO A 341 -20.24 -44.75 6.60
N LEU A 342 -19.17 -44.86 7.38
CA LEU A 342 -18.03 -43.94 7.32
C LEU A 342 -17.45 -44.03 5.89
N GLY A 343 -17.93 -43.17 5.00
CA GLY A 343 -17.21 -42.84 3.78
C GLY A 343 -15.87 -42.23 4.19
N GLU A 344 -14.81 -42.68 3.53
CA GLU A 344 -13.46 -42.13 3.66
C GLU A 344 -13.55 -40.59 3.70
N GLN A 345 -13.25 -39.99 4.85
CA GLN A 345 -13.05 -38.56 4.92
C GLN A 345 -11.72 -38.30 4.21
N GLU A 346 -11.77 -38.06 2.90
CA GLU A 346 -10.64 -37.58 2.13
C GLU A 346 -10.08 -36.35 2.84
N ALA A 347 -8.85 -36.48 3.35
CA ALA A 347 -8.11 -35.36 3.88
C ALA A 347 -7.88 -34.39 2.72
N LYS A 348 -8.63 -33.29 2.69
CA LYS A 348 -8.48 -32.30 1.62
C LYS A 348 -7.15 -31.60 1.81
N GLU A 349 -6.19 -31.90 0.94
CA GLU A 349 -4.92 -31.17 0.84
C GLU A 349 -5.22 -29.68 0.71
N MET A 350 -4.62 -28.90 1.60
CA MET A 350 -4.82 -27.45 1.62
C MET A 350 -3.61 -26.79 0.97
N SER A 351 -3.86 -26.04 -0.08
CA SER A 351 -2.86 -25.28 -0.82
C SER A 351 -3.22 -23.80 -0.82
N CYS A 352 -2.22 -22.94 -0.98
CA CYS A 352 -2.43 -21.52 -1.24
C CYS A 352 -1.51 -21.05 -2.38
N PRO A 353 -1.86 -20.01 -3.14
CA PRO A 353 -1.00 -19.52 -4.21
C PRO A 353 0.28 -18.88 -3.66
N LEU A 354 1.36 -18.94 -4.43
CA LEU A 354 2.65 -18.33 -4.08
C LEU A 354 2.62 -16.79 -4.02
N SER A 355 1.71 -16.15 -4.73
CA SER A 355 1.50 -14.71 -4.69
C SER A 355 0.12 -14.35 -5.25
N ASP A 356 -0.35 -13.13 -4.98
CA ASP A 356 -1.48 -12.54 -5.69
C ASP A 356 -1.11 -12.02 -7.08
N HIS A 357 0.19 -11.99 -7.39
CA HIS A 357 0.76 -11.64 -8.69
C HIS A 357 1.39 -12.85 -9.39
N TYR A 358 1.51 -12.75 -10.70
CA TYR A 358 2.36 -13.67 -11.45
C TYR A 358 3.71 -13.02 -11.75
N GLY A 359 4.76 -13.84 -11.73
CA GLY A 359 6.09 -13.39 -12.07
C GLY A 359 6.28 -13.27 -13.58
N VAL A 360 7.21 -12.42 -13.98
CA VAL A 360 7.67 -12.33 -15.38
C VAL A 360 9.16 -12.61 -15.43
N ALA A 361 9.53 -13.55 -16.30
CA ALA A 361 10.90 -13.96 -16.52
C ALA A 361 11.37 -13.68 -17.95
N ALA A 362 12.66 -13.41 -18.12
CA ALA A 362 13.27 -13.20 -19.44
C ALA A 362 14.71 -13.72 -19.47
N ARG A 363 15.12 -14.28 -20.62
CA ARG A 363 16.53 -14.58 -20.92
C ARG A 363 17.08 -13.52 -21.86
N LEU A 364 18.17 -12.88 -21.46
CA LEU A 364 18.73 -11.72 -22.14
C LEU A 364 20.19 -11.95 -22.49
N ARG A 365 20.59 -11.58 -23.71
CA ARG A 365 21.98 -11.57 -24.18
C ARG A 365 22.49 -10.14 -24.25
N LEU A 366 23.66 -9.90 -23.65
CA LEU A 366 24.33 -8.60 -23.73
C LEU A 366 24.99 -8.44 -25.09
N LEU A 367 24.60 -7.41 -25.85
CA LEU A 367 25.19 -7.13 -27.16
C LEU A 367 26.62 -6.61 -27.02
N THR A 368 27.52 -7.06 -27.91
CA THR A 368 28.89 -6.55 -28.01
C THR A 368 28.94 -5.16 -28.65
N GLU A 369 30.03 -4.42 -28.49
CA GLU A 369 30.21 -3.10 -29.12
C GLU A 369 30.18 -3.20 -30.66
N GLU A 370 30.70 -4.28 -31.24
CA GLU A 370 30.62 -4.54 -32.67
C GLU A 370 29.19 -4.81 -33.14
N GLU A 371 28.37 -5.50 -32.35
CA GLU A 371 26.95 -5.70 -32.67
C GLU A 371 26.14 -4.42 -32.48
N LYS A 372 26.45 -3.61 -31.45
CA LYS A 372 25.88 -2.27 -31.27
C LYS A 372 26.18 -1.39 -32.49
N ASN A 373 27.43 -1.40 -32.99
CA ASN A 373 27.86 -0.61 -34.16
C ASN A 373 27.44 -1.20 -35.52
N GLY A 374 27.45 -2.52 -35.67
CA GLY A 374 27.06 -3.23 -36.90
C GLY A 374 25.55 -3.27 -37.09
N SER A 375 24.79 -3.21 -35.99
CA SER A 375 23.37 -2.89 -36.06
C SER A 375 23.18 -1.55 -36.77
N SER A 376 23.97 -0.49 -36.52
CA SER A 376 23.85 0.81 -37.22
C SER A 376 23.91 0.75 -38.76
N GLY A 377 24.49 -0.30 -39.38
CA GLY A 377 24.55 -0.47 -40.85
C GLY A 377 23.34 -1.17 -41.49
N LYS A 378 22.61 -2.04 -40.77
CA LYS A 378 21.32 -2.63 -41.19
C LYS A 378 20.11 -2.02 -40.47
N VAL A 379 20.37 -1.19 -39.47
CA VAL A 379 19.44 -0.42 -38.63
C VAL A 379 19.49 1.07 -39.04
N SER A 380 19.72 1.36 -40.32
CA SER A 380 19.43 2.69 -40.87
C SER A 380 17.93 3.05 -40.79
N SER A 381 17.06 2.14 -40.31
CA SER A 381 15.63 2.37 -40.10
C SER A 381 15.11 2.10 -38.66
N ARG A 382 15.93 1.68 -37.69
CA ARG A 382 15.41 1.18 -36.38
C ARG A 382 16.07 1.72 -35.10
N ALA A 383 17.00 2.67 -35.14
CA ALA A 383 17.59 3.25 -33.91
C ALA A 383 18.21 4.66 -34.04
N THR A 384 17.73 5.52 -34.94
CA THR A 384 17.77 6.96 -34.65
C THR A 384 16.65 7.24 -33.65
N ALA A 385 16.93 7.96 -32.55
CA ALA A 385 15.92 8.43 -31.60
C ALA A 385 14.65 8.83 -32.36
N SER A 386 13.62 7.98 -32.33
CA SER A 386 12.46 8.22 -33.18
C SER A 386 11.81 9.48 -32.64
N LYS A 387 11.65 10.50 -33.48
CA LYS A 387 10.76 11.62 -33.17
C LYS A 387 9.46 11.03 -32.61
N LEU A 388 8.99 11.61 -31.50
CA LEU A 388 7.68 11.29 -30.93
C LEU A 388 6.66 11.30 -32.07
N THR A 389 5.85 10.23 -32.15
CA THR A 389 4.80 10.14 -33.15
C THR A 389 3.64 11.06 -32.79
N GLU A 390 2.75 11.35 -33.73
CA GLU A 390 1.52 12.11 -33.42
C GLU A 390 0.66 11.38 -32.35
N GLU A 391 0.70 10.05 -32.33
CA GLU A 391 0.04 9.23 -31.30
C GLU A 391 0.70 9.37 -29.92
N ASP A 392 2.03 9.43 -29.88
CA ASP A 392 2.78 9.70 -28.64
C ASP A 392 2.44 11.09 -28.11
N GLU A 393 2.42 12.11 -28.99
CA GLU A 393 2.06 13.48 -28.64
C GLU A 393 0.62 13.54 -28.11
N ALA A 394 -0.34 12.87 -28.77
CA ALA A 394 -1.73 12.78 -28.32
C ALA A 394 -1.88 12.07 -26.96
N SER A 395 -1.16 10.97 -26.75
CA SER A 395 -1.18 10.21 -25.49
C SER A 395 -0.64 11.03 -24.32
N LEU A 396 0.44 11.77 -24.54
CA LEU A 396 0.97 12.67 -23.53
C LEU A 396 0.04 13.89 -23.28
N CYS A 397 -0.63 14.42 -24.31
CA CYS A 397 -1.65 15.46 -24.14
C CYS A 397 -2.83 14.98 -23.30
N GLU A 398 -3.26 13.73 -23.49
CA GLU A 398 -4.28 13.08 -22.66
C GLU A 398 -3.82 13.02 -21.19
N ALA A 399 -2.58 12.55 -20.94
CA ALA A 399 -2.02 12.47 -19.59
C ALA A 399 -1.93 13.85 -18.92
N VAL A 400 -1.46 14.88 -19.64
CA VAL A 400 -1.40 16.25 -19.14
C VAL A 400 -2.79 16.78 -18.80
N SER A 401 -3.77 16.62 -19.70
CA SER A 401 -5.15 17.05 -19.47
C SER A 401 -5.76 16.36 -18.24
N PHE A 402 -5.51 15.07 -18.07
CA PHE A 402 -5.93 14.31 -16.90
C PHE A 402 -5.27 14.82 -15.60
N LEU A 403 -3.97 15.10 -15.61
CA LEU A 403 -3.26 15.66 -14.46
C LEU A 403 -3.76 17.07 -14.12
N GLU A 404 -4.03 17.92 -15.10
CA GLU A 404 -4.62 19.25 -14.87
C GLU A 404 -5.99 19.15 -14.20
N HIS A 405 -6.84 18.23 -14.65
CA HIS A 405 -8.12 17.94 -14.01
C HIS A 405 -7.92 17.45 -12.57
N SER A 406 -6.94 16.59 -12.34
CA SER A 406 -6.58 16.08 -11.02
C SER A 406 -6.09 17.19 -10.08
N VAL A 407 -5.27 18.14 -10.56
CA VAL A 407 -4.86 19.33 -9.80
C VAL A 407 -6.07 20.17 -9.40
N LYS A 408 -7.02 20.40 -10.31
CA LYS A 408 -8.27 21.11 -10.02
C LYS A 408 -9.08 20.37 -8.94
N ARG A 409 -9.16 19.03 -9.01
CA ARG A 409 -9.82 18.18 -8.00
C ARG A 409 -9.15 18.32 -6.62
N LEU A 410 -7.83 18.15 -6.54
CA LEU A 410 -7.05 18.27 -5.30
C LEU A 410 -7.20 19.67 -4.66
N LYS A 411 -7.19 20.74 -5.48
CA LYS A 411 -7.45 22.11 -4.98
C LYS A 411 -8.87 22.25 -4.41
N ARG A 412 -9.90 21.68 -5.05
CA ARG A 412 -11.27 21.67 -4.50
C ARG A 412 -11.35 20.88 -3.19
N GLU A 413 -10.72 19.71 -3.13
CA GLU A 413 -10.64 18.90 -1.90
C GLU A 413 -9.95 19.65 -0.77
N SER A 414 -8.84 20.34 -1.06
CA SER A 414 -8.14 21.16 -0.06
C SER A 414 -9.07 22.23 0.55
N ARG A 415 -9.92 22.87 -0.26
CA ARG A 415 -10.92 23.84 0.22
C ARG A 415 -11.97 23.17 1.11
N LYS A 416 -12.43 21.96 0.75
CA LYS A 416 -13.36 21.18 1.58
C LYS A 416 -12.74 20.84 2.93
N TYR A 417 -11.49 20.39 2.97
CA TYR A 417 -10.78 20.08 4.21
C TYR A 417 -10.57 21.32 5.09
N ILE A 418 -10.32 22.51 4.51
CA ILE A 418 -10.29 23.77 5.26
C ILE A 418 -11.66 24.04 5.91
N MET A 419 -12.75 23.96 5.14
CA MET A 419 -14.10 24.20 5.67
C MET A 419 -14.45 23.19 6.77
N LEU A 420 -14.15 21.90 6.56
CA LEU A 420 -14.38 20.86 7.55
C LEU A 420 -13.57 21.08 8.83
N SER A 421 -12.31 21.53 8.71
CA SER A 421 -11.46 21.88 9.85
C SER A 421 -12.03 23.04 10.65
N ILE A 422 -12.56 24.08 9.98
CA ILE A 422 -13.21 25.22 10.64
C ILE A 422 -14.47 24.78 11.37
N VAL A 423 -15.35 24.02 10.71
CA VAL A 423 -16.59 23.51 11.32
C VAL A 423 -16.28 22.65 12.54
N PHE A 424 -15.30 21.75 12.42
CA PHE A 424 -14.90 20.88 13.52
C PHE A 424 -14.29 21.67 14.69
N ALA A 425 -13.47 22.68 14.41
CA ALA A 425 -12.93 23.58 15.43
C ALA A 425 -14.04 24.34 16.17
N VAL A 426 -15.06 24.84 15.47
CA VAL A 426 -16.22 25.51 16.10
C VAL A 426 -17.03 24.55 16.96
N ILE A 427 -17.35 23.36 16.45
CA ILE A 427 -18.05 22.32 17.22
C ILE A 427 -17.25 21.99 18.49
N MET A 428 -15.93 21.88 18.37
CA MET A 428 -15.07 21.61 19.51
C MET A 428 -15.07 22.70 20.56
N MET A 429 -15.02 23.97 20.14
CA MET A 429 -15.15 25.09 21.05
C MET A 429 -16.52 25.08 21.75
N LEU A 430 -17.61 24.80 21.04
CA LEU A 430 -18.95 24.69 21.62
C LEU A 430 -19.07 23.52 22.60
N CYS A 431 -18.47 22.36 22.29
CA CYS A 431 -18.42 21.21 23.20
C CYS A 431 -17.63 21.53 24.47
N ILE A 432 -16.47 22.20 24.37
CA ILE A 432 -15.68 22.64 25.52
C ILE A 432 -16.49 23.64 26.36
N ILE A 433 -17.11 24.64 25.74
CA ILE A 433 -17.96 25.61 26.42
C ILE A 433 -19.12 24.92 27.11
N TYR A 434 -19.83 24.00 26.44
CA TYR A 434 -20.92 23.23 27.02
C TYR A 434 -20.46 22.40 28.22
N MET A 435 -19.32 21.71 28.09
CA MET A 435 -18.74 20.89 29.15
C MET A 435 -18.33 21.71 30.37
N VAL A 436 -17.82 22.93 30.16
CA VAL A 436 -17.47 23.84 31.26
C VAL A 436 -18.73 24.47 31.86
N ALA A 437 -19.66 24.95 31.03
CA ALA A 437 -20.84 25.69 31.48
C ALA A 437 -21.89 24.81 32.16
N ARG A 438 -22.09 23.56 31.70
CA ARG A 438 -23.14 22.67 32.24
C ARG A 438 -22.97 22.39 33.74
N PRO A 439 -21.77 22.05 34.26
CA PRO A 439 -21.55 21.93 35.71
C PRO A 439 -21.91 23.21 36.46
N TYR A 440 -21.42 24.38 36.02
CA TYR A 440 -21.74 25.65 36.67
C TYR A 440 -23.24 25.97 36.67
N LEU A 441 -23.95 25.67 35.59
CA LEU A 441 -25.41 25.85 35.50
C LEU A 441 -26.19 24.91 36.43
N GLN A 442 -25.69 23.69 36.66
CA GLN A 442 -26.36 22.69 37.50
C GLN A 442 -26.00 22.80 38.99
N MET A 443 -24.90 23.47 39.32
CA MET A 443 -24.46 23.72 40.70
C MET A 443 -25.49 24.50 41.51
N HIS A 444 -26.04 25.59 40.98
CA HIS A 444 -26.98 26.43 41.73
C HIS A 444 -28.30 25.73 42.06
N PRO A 445 -29.01 25.09 41.10
CA PRO A 445 -30.19 24.27 41.41
C PRO A 445 -29.89 23.17 42.42
N THR A 446 -28.76 22.48 42.26
CA THR A 446 -28.39 21.34 43.13
C THR A 446 -28.09 21.79 44.55
N ARG A 447 -27.35 22.90 44.70
CA ARG A 447 -27.13 23.57 46.00
C ARG A 447 -28.46 23.93 46.65
N SER A 448 -29.37 24.55 45.89
CA SER A 448 -30.69 24.96 46.39
C SER A 448 -31.53 23.76 46.83
N THR A 449 -31.57 22.69 46.03
CA THR A 449 -32.28 21.46 46.36
C THR A 449 -31.68 20.76 47.59
N LEU A 450 -30.35 20.64 47.69
CA LEU A 450 -29.67 20.09 48.86
C LEU A 450 -30.01 20.89 50.13
N LYS A 451 -29.97 22.22 50.04
CA LYS A 451 -30.33 23.13 51.14
C LYS A 451 -31.79 22.94 51.56
N ASN A 452 -32.71 22.85 50.60
CA ASN A 452 -34.15 22.68 50.87
C ASN A 452 -34.48 21.30 51.45
N ILE A 453 -33.82 20.23 50.98
CA ILE A 453 -34.01 18.89 51.53
C ILE A 453 -33.57 18.86 52.99
N ILE A 454 -32.39 19.40 53.30
CA ILE A 454 -31.86 19.42 54.66
C ILE A 454 -32.67 20.37 55.56
N SER A 455 -33.13 21.52 55.07
CA SER A 455 -34.00 22.42 55.83
C SER A 455 -35.38 21.82 56.13
N LEU A 456 -35.98 21.07 55.19
CA LEU A 456 -37.21 20.32 55.42
C LEU A 456 -37.02 19.21 56.46
N CYS A 457 -35.87 18.54 56.43
CA CYS A 457 -35.49 17.58 57.45
C CYS A 457 -35.38 18.23 58.84
N HIS A 458 -34.74 19.41 58.95
CA HIS A 458 -34.66 20.19 60.19
C HIS A 458 -36.02 20.75 60.64
N HIS A 459 -36.90 21.18 59.73
CA HIS A 459 -38.25 21.66 60.07
C HIS A 459 -39.18 20.56 60.58
N ASN A 460 -39.02 19.33 60.10
CA ASN A 460 -39.71 18.17 60.67
C ASN A 460 -39.20 17.76 62.06
N GLU A 461 -38.17 18.43 62.61
CA GLU A 461 -37.62 18.20 63.95
C GLU A 461 -38.17 19.17 65.02
N HIS A 462 -38.88 20.26 64.66
CA HIS A 462 -39.51 21.17 65.62
C HIS A 462 -41.04 20.97 65.75
N PRO A 463 -41.62 21.12 66.96
CA PRO A 463 -42.62 20.18 67.47
C PRO A 463 -44.02 20.79 67.48
N ASN A 464 -44.96 20.21 66.74
CA ASN A 464 -46.39 20.44 66.99
C ASN A 464 -47.29 19.23 66.68
N LEU A 465 -46.75 18.02 66.73
CA LEU A 465 -47.54 16.79 66.81
C LEU A 465 -47.21 16.07 68.12
N LYS A 466 -47.87 16.52 69.20
CA LYS A 466 -48.01 15.73 70.43
C LYS A 466 -48.82 14.48 70.08
N GLY A 467 -48.13 13.37 69.86
CA GLY A 467 -48.78 12.09 69.61
C GLY A 467 -47.79 10.94 69.47
N ILE A 468 -47.46 10.32 70.61
CA ILE A 468 -47.04 8.92 70.78
C ILE A 468 -45.67 8.51 70.20
N GLY A 469 -44.71 8.26 71.10
CA GLY A 469 -43.61 7.29 70.93
C GLY A 469 -42.32 7.78 70.26
N ASP A 470 -41.29 8.01 71.08
CA ASP A 470 -39.84 7.80 70.87
C ASP A 470 -39.18 8.07 69.49
N THR A 471 -39.77 8.91 68.64
CA THR A 471 -39.30 9.13 67.26
C THR A 471 -38.57 10.47 67.05
N SER A 472 -38.62 11.40 68.02
CA SER A 472 -37.93 12.70 67.91
C SER A 472 -36.41 12.58 68.08
N GLN A 473 -35.95 11.71 69.00
CA GLN A 473 -34.52 11.48 69.24
C GLN A 473 -33.86 10.65 68.13
N GLN A 474 -34.61 9.75 67.47
CA GLN A 474 -34.18 8.99 66.30
C GLN A 474 -34.08 9.85 65.03
N ARG A 475 -34.98 10.84 64.84
CA ARG A 475 -34.97 11.74 63.66
C ARG A 475 -33.80 12.74 63.67
N GLY A 476 -33.53 13.38 64.82
CA GLY A 476 -32.34 14.21 65.03
C GLY A 476 -31.01 13.50 64.79
N GLY A 477 -30.96 12.19 65.05
CA GLY A 477 -29.81 11.35 64.72
C GLY A 477 -29.69 11.04 63.22
N THR A 478 -30.79 11.06 62.47
CA THR A 478 -30.82 10.75 61.04
C THR A 478 -30.29 11.93 60.21
N VAL A 479 -30.70 13.16 60.53
CA VAL A 479 -30.19 14.36 59.85
C VAL A 479 -28.70 14.53 60.08
N ARG A 480 -28.24 14.35 61.33
CA ARG A 480 -26.81 14.37 61.68
C ARG A 480 -25.99 13.30 60.94
N ARG A 481 -26.56 12.11 60.72
CA ARG A 481 -25.90 11.06 59.92
C ARG A 481 -25.79 11.44 58.45
N ILE A 482 -26.79 12.11 57.89
CA ILE A 482 -26.77 12.60 56.51
C ILE A 482 -25.72 13.72 56.36
N GLU A 483 -25.68 14.68 57.28
CA GLU A 483 -24.69 15.75 57.27
C GLU A 483 -23.26 15.23 57.43
N GLN A 484 -23.05 14.25 58.33
CA GLN A 484 -21.77 13.57 58.50
C GLN A 484 -21.38 12.76 57.25
N PHE A 485 -22.32 12.03 56.65
CA PHE A 485 -22.10 11.29 55.40
C PHE A 485 -21.65 12.21 54.27
N LEU A 486 -22.29 13.38 54.10
CA LEU A 486 -21.89 14.36 53.09
C LEU A 486 -20.48 14.90 53.36
N LYS A 487 -20.12 15.22 54.60
CA LYS A 487 -18.77 15.68 54.94
C LYS A 487 -17.70 14.62 54.66
N ASP A 488 -17.95 13.38 55.09
CA ASP A 488 -17.00 12.28 54.93
C ASP A 488 -16.85 11.88 53.45
N THR A 489 -17.95 11.85 52.70
CA THR A 489 -17.96 11.47 51.28
C THR A 489 -17.31 12.54 50.40
N PHE A 490 -17.48 13.82 50.71
CA PHE A 490 -16.99 14.94 49.90
C PHE A 490 -15.75 15.64 50.46
N SER A 491 -15.14 15.12 51.53
CA SER A 491 -13.87 15.61 52.11
C SER A 491 -13.84 17.12 52.38
N LEU A 492 -14.93 17.67 52.93
CA LEU A 492 -15.05 19.10 53.22
C LEU A 492 -14.11 19.49 54.38
N ASN A 493 -13.10 20.33 54.12
CA ASN A 493 -12.06 20.68 55.10
C ASN A 493 -12.63 21.43 56.32
N LEU A 494 -12.36 20.89 57.51
CA LEU A 494 -12.52 21.55 58.80
C LEU A 494 -11.34 22.47 59.07
N GLU A 495 -11.42 23.74 58.65
CA GLU A 495 -10.68 24.76 59.39
C GLU A 495 -11.39 24.98 60.74
N GLY A 496 -10.87 24.28 61.75
CA GLY A 496 -11.14 24.56 63.16
C GLY A 496 -12.30 23.79 63.79
N SER A 497 -12.08 22.52 64.17
CA SER A 497 -12.61 22.02 65.45
C SER A 497 -11.93 20.70 65.86
N ARG A 498 -10.84 20.81 66.63
CA ARG A 498 -10.35 19.71 67.46
C ARG A 498 -10.96 19.90 68.85
N GLY A 499 -12.14 19.34 69.08
CA GLY A 499 -12.72 19.26 70.42
C GLY A 499 -14.23 19.12 70.46
N LYS A 500 -14.69 17.98 70.99
CA LYS A 500 -16.03 17.68 71.56
C LYS A 500 -17.26 18.03 70.71
N THR A 501 -17.93 16.98 70.22
CA THR A 501 -19.38 16.79 70.04
C THR A 501 -20.29 18.03 70.06
N GLN A 502 -19.99 19.03 69.24
CA GLN A 502 -20.92 20.10 68.90
C GLN A 502 -21.62 19.74 67.59
N ALA A 503 -22.92 20.01 67.51
CA ALA A 503 -23.73 19.78 66.32
C ALA A 503 -23.07 20.50 65.13
N VAL A 504 -22.71 19.73 64.10
CA VAL A 504 -21.96 20.22 62.95
C VAL A 504 -22.94 20.63 61.86
N GLU A 505 -23.49 21.83 61.97
CA GLU A 505 -24.39 22.39 60.95
C GLU A 505 -23.59 22.69 59.67
N LEU A 506 -24.10 22.24 58.50
CA LEU A 506 -23.49 22.54 57.21
C LEU A 506 -23.64 24.03 56.89
N ARG A 507 -22.53 24.72 56.59
CA ARG A 507 -22.55 26.13 56.16
C ARG A 507 -22.91 26.23 54.67
N GLU A 508 -23.33 27.41 54.23
CA GLU A 508 -23.64 27.65 52.80
C GLU A 508 -22.52 27.23 51.84
N GLN A 509 -21.26 27.42 52.26
CA GLN A 509 -20.07 27.03 51.51
C GLN A 509 -19.91 25.51 51.37
N ASP A 510 -20.44 24.73 52.32
CA ASP A 510 -20.37 23.27 52.31
C ASP A 510 -21.30 22.68 51.23
N TYR A 511 -22.51 23.25 51.06
CA TYR A 511 -23.44 22.85 50.00
C TYR A 511 -22.93 23.19 48.59
N GLU A 512 -22.20 24.29 48.47
CA GLU A 512 -21.56 24.71 47.22
C GLU A 512 -20.43 23.75 46.82
N ALA A 513 -19.62 23.32 47.79
CA ALA A 513 -18.57 22.33 47.59
C ALA A 513 -19.14 20.94 47.22
N VAL A 514 -20.21 20.48 47.88
CA VAL A 514 -20.89 19.21 47.53
C VAL A 514 -21.47 19.26 46.11
N ALA A 515 -22.15 20.36 45.75
CA ALA A 515 -22.69 20.54 44.40
C ALA A 515 -21.60 20.63 43.33
N SER A 516 -20.46 21.27 43.65
CA SER A 516 -19.28 21.32 42.78
C SER A 516 -18.73 19.92 42.48
N VAL A 517 -18.56 19.08 43.50
CA VAL A 517 -18.05 17.71 43.33
C VAL A 517 -19.06 16.82 42.58
N LEU A 518 -20.36 16.90 42.92
CA LEU A 518 -21.42 16.11 42.27
C LEU A 518 -21.52 16.36 40.75
N HIS A 519 -21.34 17.62 40.31
CA HIS A 519 -21.39 17.97 38.89
C HIS A 519 -20.03 17.90 38.19
N GLY A 520 -18.98 17.47 38.90
CA GLY A 520 -17.62 17.45 38.37
C GLY A 520 -17.10 18.85 38.01
N ALA A 521 -17.61 19.90 38.65
CA ALA A 521 -17.08 21.26 38.53
C ALA A 521 -15.75 21.33 39.30
N GLY A 522 -14.68 20.80 38.70
CA GLY A 522 -13.33 20.71 39.28
C GLY A 522 -12.50 19.60 38.62
N LEU A 523 -11.21 19.52 38.98
CA LEU A 523 -10.23 18.54 38.45
C LEU A 523 -10.52 17.07 38.84
N HIS A 524 -11.65 16.77 39.47
CA HIS A 524 -11.97 15.42 39.93
C HIS A 524 -12.56 14.51 38.84
N ASN A 525 -12.98 15.06 37.70
CA ASN A 525 -13.58 14.33 36.58
C ASN A 525 -12.85 14.60 35.24
N ILE A 526 -11.51 14.63 35.27
CA ILE A 526 -10.65 14.99 34.12
C ILE A 526 -10.76 14.00 32.95
N PHE A 527 -11.13 12.75 33.21
CA PHE A 527 -11.01 11.68 32.23
C PHE A 527 -11.88 11.91 30.97
N PHE A 528 -13.14 12.29 31.15
CA PHE A 528 -14.05 12.54 30.01
C PHE A 528 -13.67 13.79 29.19
N PRO A 529 -13.40 14.97 29.80
CA PRO A 529 -12.80 16.12 29.10
C PRO A 529 -11.50 15.78 28.39
N LEU A 530 -10.62 15.02 29.03
CA LEU A 530 -9.34 14.64 28.44
C LEU A 530 -9.53 13.78 27.18
N VAL A 531 -10.38 12.75 27.24
CA VAL A 531 -10.67 11.89 26.08
C VAL A 531 -11.31 12.70 24.95
N ALA A 532 -12.30 13.55 25.26
CA ALA A 532 -12.96 14.38 24.26
C ALA A 532 -12.00 15.39 23.61
N VAL A 533 -11.15 16.05 24.39
CA VAL A 533 -10.17 17.01 23.88
C VAL A 533 -9.09 16.30 23.05
N VAL A 534 -8.55 15.18 23.54
CA VAL A 534 -7.50 14.42 22.82
C VAL A 534 -8.03 13.84 21.52
N ALA A 535 -9.21 13.20 21.52
CA ALA A 535 -9.82 12.64 20.31
C ALA A 535 -10.04 13.69 19.22
N SER A 536 -10.38 14.90 19.64
CA SER A 536 -10.66 16.00 18.74
C SER A 536 -9.43 16.72 18.25
N ILE A 537 -8.39 16.85 19.08
CA ILE A 537 -7.07 17.26 18.60
C ILE A 537 -6.58 16.27 17.54
N MET A 538 -6.71 14.96 17.78
CA MET A 538 -6.34 13.94 16.79
C MET A 538 -7.12 14.07 15.49
N SER A 539 -8.45 14.27 15.57
CA SER A 539 -9.29 14.47 14.38
C SER A 539 -8.92 15.74 13.62
N PHE A 540 -8.66 16.84 14.31
CA PHE A 540 -8.18 18.08 13.70
C PHE A 540 -6.80 17.88 13.03
N CYS A 541 -5.87 17.19 13.69
CA CYS A 541 -4.57 16.85 13.10
C CYS A 541 -4.72 16.02 11.83
N CYS A 542 -5.61 15.01 11.81
CA CYS A 542 -5.88 14.22 10.60
C CYS A 542 -6.40 15.09 9.44
N LEU A 543 -7.31 16.03 9.71
CA LEU A 543 -7.82 16.96 8.70
C LEU A 543 -6.72 17.89 8.16
N VAL A 544 -5.84 18.39 9.03
CA VAL A 544 -4.69 19.21 8.64
C VAL A 544 -3.70 18.40 7.80
N ILE A 545 -3.41 17.16 8.18
CA ILE A 545 -2.53 16.26 7.42
C ILE A 545 -3.11 16.02 6.01
N ALA A 546 -4.40 15.68 5.91
CA ALA A 546 -5.08 15.49 4.63
C ALA A 546 -5.04 16.77 3.78
N LEU A 547 -5.28 17.93 4.38
CA LEU A 547 -5.18 19.24 3.72
C LEU A 547 -3.77 19.49 3.14
N LEU A 548 -2.74 19.32 3.97
CA LEU A 548 -1.35 19.55 3.56
C LEU A 548 -0.93 18.57 2.47
N ASN A 549 -1.36 17.31 2.57
CA ASN A 549 -1.14 16.30 1.55
C ASN A 549 -1.75 16.72 0.20
N ARG A 550 -3.03 17.15 0.17
CA ARG A 550 -3.68 17.63 -1.06
C ARG A 550 -3.00 18.85 -1.68
N LYS A 551 -2.55 19.79 -0.85
CA LYS A 551 -1.79 20.97 -1.32
C LYS A 551 -0.44 20.57 -1.91
N SER A 552 0.28 19.67 -1.25
CA SER A 552 1.56 19.14 -1.72
C SER A 552 1.40 18.43 -3.07
N TYR A 553 0.43 17.52 -3.18
CA TYR A 553 0.19 16.78 -4.42
C TYR A 553 -0.22 17.69 -5.57
N ALA A 554 -1.09 18.67 -5.31
CA ALA A 554 -1.47 19.65 -6.33
C ALA A 554 -0.26 20.45 -6.82
N LYS A 555 0.69 20.78 -5.94
CA LYS A 555 1.93 21.47 -6.33
C LYS A 555 2.83 20.57 -7.17
N ILE A 556 3.17 19.38 -6.68
CA ILE A 556 4.08 18.45 -7.37
C ILE A 556 3.56 18.10 -8.76
N ILE A 557 2.26 17.78 -8.88
CA ILE A 557 1.65 17.48 -10.18
C ILE A 557 1.68 18.71 -11.11
N SER A 558 1.48 19.92 -10.59
CA SER A 558 1.59 21.15 -11.41
C SER A 558 3.01 21.36 -11.93
N ASP A 559 4.02 21.08 -11.11
CA ASP A 559 5.43 21.16 -11.50
C ASP A 559 5.74 20.12 -12.59
N GLN A 560 5.25 18.88 -12.44
CA GLN A 560 5.36 17.83 -13.46
C GLN A 560 4.67 18.20 -14.78
N ILE A 561 3.45 18.75 -14.74
CA ILE A 561 2.75 19.24 -15.95
C ILE A 561 3.62 20.28 -16.68
N THR A 562 4.24 21.19 -15.92
CA THR A 562 5.12 22.23 -16.49
C THR A 562 6.37 21.61 -17.12
N GLU A 563 6.96 20.61 -16.48
CA GLU A 563 8.11 19.87 -17.00
C GLU A 563 7.79 19.09 -18.28
N LEU A 564 6.64 18.41 -18.31
CA LEU A 564 6.11 17.75 -19.50
C LEU A 564 5.95 18.77 -20.63
N GLY A 565 5.25 19.88 -20.38
CA GLY A 565 5.05 20.96 -21.36
C GLY A 565 6.36 21.54 -21.92
N ASN A 566 7.38 21.75 -21.07
CA ASN A 566 8.68 22.23 -21.51
C ASN A 566 9.45 21.21 -22.36
N SER A 567 9.26 19.91 -22.09
CA SER A 567 9.85 18.82 -22.87
C SER A 567 9.23 18.74 -24.26
N PHE A 568 7.93 19.00 -24.37
CA PHE A 568 7.22 19.14 -25.64
C PHE A 568 7.67 20.37 -26.46
N LEU A 569 7.75 21.55 -25.83
CA LEU A 569 8.12 22.80 -26.52
C LEU A 569 9.56 22.77 -27.05
N ARG A 570 10.49 22.08 -26.37
CA ARG A 570 11.84 21.83 -26.89
C ARG A 570 11.83 20.99 -28.17
N HIS A 571 10.89 20.06 -28.30
CA HIS A 571 10.71 19.26 -29.51
C HIS A 571 10.16 20.08 -30.70
N GLU A 572 9.27 21.05 -30.46
CA GLU A 572 8.80 21.97 -31.50
C GLU A 572 9.86 23.00 -31.93
N MET A 573 10.64 23.54 -31.00
CA MET A 573 11.72 24.47 -31.36
C MET A 573 12.84 23.80 -32.17
N HIS A 574 13.09 22.50 -31.98
CA HIS A 574 13.97 21.73 -32.87
C HIS A 574 13.37 21.44 -34.26
N LYS A 575 12.04 21.56 -34.47
CA LYS A 575 11.41 21.55 -35.80
C LYS A 575 11.60 22.91 -36.53
N GLY A 576 11.90 24.00 -35.83
CA GLY A 576 11.95 25.37 -36.36
C GLY A 576 13.30 25.90 -36.89
N ASN A 577 14.42 25.19 -36.71
CA ASN A 577 15.75 25.65 -37.16
C ASN A 577 16.20 25.05 -38.51
N GLY A 578 15.26 24.59 -39.33
CA GLY A 578 15.50 23.99 -40.63
C GLY A 578 14.67 24.58 -41.76
N CYS A 579 14.55 25.92 -41.83
CA CYS A 579 14.28 26.66 -43.07
C CYS A 579 14.50 28.16 -42.80
N LYS A 580 15.59 28.69 -43.35
CA LYS A 580 15.62 30.09 -43.79
C LYS A 580 14.93 30.18 -45.14
#